data_AF-A0A933ITA4-F1
#
_entry.id   AF-A0A933ITA4-F1
#
_cell.length_a   1.000
_cell.length_b   1.000
_cell.length_c   1.000
_cell.angle_alpha   90.00
_cell.angle_beta   90.00
_cell.angle_gamma   90.00
#
_symmetry.space_group_name_H-M   'P 1'
#
loop_
_entity.id
_entity.type
_entity.pdbx_description
1 polymer ?
#
loop_
_entity_poly.entity_id
_entity_poly.type
_entity_poly.pdbx_seq_one_letter_code
_entity_poly.pdbx_strand_id
1 'polypeptide(L)'
;MENSQQFDFSDDKARRYATELGIIFFLTVLVYFISARYDIFEHIYRFSRTHEAYELDEVLSIFIFLVFSMSFFAICRWMEVNRTLGELIKKHGELEKAFAEIKQLRGIIPICSSCKKIRDDEGYWHMVEEYIQNHSDAQFSHGICPECFEKVYPELMKMKAE
;
A
#
# COMPACT_ATOMS: atom_id res chain seq x y z
N MET A 1 3.76 4.76 -17.88
CA MET A 1 4.61 3.86 -17.08
C MET A 1 4.73 4.59 -15.75
N GLU A 2 4.04 4.26 -14.66
CA GLU A 2 3.90 3.01 -13.90
C GLU A 2 2.53 3.03 -13.20
N ASN A 3 1.73 1.96 -13.33
CA ASN A 3 0.66 1.67 -12.38
C ASN A 3 0.38 0.16 -12.36
N SER A 4 1.43 -0.63 -12.13
CA SER A 4 1.38 -2.09 -11.98
C SER A 4 1.55 -2.55 -10.52
N GLN A 5 1.49 -1.63 -9.56
CA GLN A 5 1.51 -1.96 -8.13
C GLN A 5 0.08 -2.14 -7.58
N GLN A 6 -0.73 -2.93 -8.27
CA GLN A 6 -1.76 -3.70 -7.57
C GLN A 6 -1.07 -4.99 -7.10
N PHE A 7 -0.07 -4.80 -6.23
CA PHE A 7 0.70 -5.86 -5.61
C PHE A 7 -0.25 -6.70 -4.76
N ASP A 8 -0.13 -8.01 -4.93
CA ASP A 8 -0.96 -9.09 -4.39
C ASP A 8 -0.94 -9.16 -2.85
N PHE A 9 -1.54 -8.15 -2.21
CA PHE A 9 -1.54 -7.98 -0.76
C PHE A 9 -2.46 -8.99 -0.04
N SER A 10 -3.34 -9.66 -0.79
CA SER A 10 -4.32 -10.61 -0.25
C SER A 10 -3.73 -12.01 -0.10
N ASP A 11 -3.01 -12.50 -1.12
CA ASP A 11 -2.43 -13.85 -1.09
C ASP A 11 -1.25 -13.93 -0.11
N ASP A 12 -0.45 -12.87 -0.02
CA ASP A 12 0.63 -12.73 0.96
C ASP A 12 0.13 -12.73 2.42
N LYS A 13 -1.02 -12.12 2.69
CA LYS A 13 -1.64 -12.14 4.02
C LYS A 13 -2.15 -13.54 4.37
N ALA A 14 -2.87 -14.19 3.46
CA ALA A 14 -3.40 -15.53 3.68
C ALA A 14 -2.29 -16.53 3.99
N ARG A 15 -1.16 -16.45 3.27
CA ARG A 15 0.01 -17.30 3.49
C ARG A 15 0.69 -17.03 4.84
N ARG A 16 0.78 -15.77 5.27
CA ARG A 16 1.29 -15.42 6.61
C ARG A 16 0.41 -15.95 7.72
N TYR A 17 -0.91 -15.75 7.64
CA TYR A 17 -1.85 -16.28 8.65
C TYR A 17 -1.82 -17.81 8.73
N ALA A 18 -1.74 -18.52 7.59
CA ALA A 18 -1.59 -19.97 7.57
C ALA A 18 -0.29 -20.44 8.26
N THR A 19 0.80 -19.70 8.07
CA THR A 19 2.10 -19.99 8.71
C THR A 19 2.04 -19.75 10.22
N GLU A 20 1.45 -18.65 10.66
CA GLU A 20 1.25 -18.33 12.08
C GLU A 20 0.38 -19.39 12.77
N LEU A 21 -0.74 -19.79 12.15
CA LEU A 21 -1.61 -20.85 12.67
C LEU A 21 -0.89 -22.20 12.73
N GLY A 22 -0.08 -22.52 11.72
CA GLY A 22 0.74 -23.73 11.71
C GLY A 22 1.76 -23.76 12.85
N ILE A 23 2.43 -22.63 13.13
CA ILE A 23 3.39 -22.51 14.24
C ILE A 23 2.69 -22.68 15.59
N ILE A 24 1.55 -22.01 15.80
CA ILE A 24 0.76 -22.11 17.04
C ILE A 24 0.32 -23.56 17.27
N PHE A 25 -0.21 -24.22 16.23
CA PHE A 25 -0.64 -25.62 16.30
C PHE A 25 0.53 -26.53 16.66
N PHE A 26 1.67 -26.37 15.97
CA PHE A 26 2.87 -27.18 16.22
C PHE A 26 3.41 -27.00 17.64
N LEU A 27 3.53 -25.75 18.12
CA LEU A 27 3.98 -25.46 19.49
C LEU A 27 3.01 -26.05 20.53
N THR A 28 1.71 -25.98 20.28
CA THR A 28 0.68 -26.54 21.17
C THR A 28 0.81 -28.07 21.27
N VAL A 29 0.96 -28.75 20.13
CA VAL A 29 1.17 -30.20 20.07
C VAL A 29 2.50 -30.60 20.73
N LEU A 30 3.56 -29.83 20.51
CA LEU A 30 4.88 -30.06 21.12
C LEU A 30 4.81 -29.95 22.65
N VAL A 31 4.21 -28.87 23.17
CA VAL A 31 4.03 -28.68 24.62
C VAL A 31 3.18 -29.79 25.21
N TYR A 32 2.09 -30.18 24.54
CA TYR A 32 1.26 -31.31 24.97
C TYR A 32 2.07 -32.61 25.05
N PHE A 33 2.85 -32.93 24.02
CA PHE A 33 3.65 -34.15 23.97
C PHE A 33 4.73 -34.18 25.06
N ILE A 34 5.44 -33.05 25.27
CA ILE A 34 6.40 -32.90 26.37
C ILE A 34 5.68 -33.09 27.71
N SER A 35 4.54 -32.43 27.89
CA SER A 35 3.76 -32.53 29.12
C SER A 35 3.30 -33.95 29.43
N ALA A 36 2.89 -34.70 28.40
CA ALA A 36 2.51 -36.10 28.54
C ALA A 36 3.72 -37.01 28.82
N ARG A 37 4.89 -36.70 28.24
CA ARG A 37 6.08 -37.56 28.39
C ARG A 37 6.71 -37.49 29.79
N TYR A 38 6.56 -36.36 30.47
CA TYR A 38 7.11 -36.10 31.80
C TYR A 38 6.07 -36.20 32.93
N ASP A 39 4.83 -36.61 32.63
CA ASP A 39 3.71 -36.61 33.59
C ASP A 39 3.62 -35.31 34.39
N ILE A 40 3.81 -34.17 33.71
CA ILE A 40 3.92 -32.85 34.35
C ILE A 40 2.68 -32.57 35.22
N PHE A 41 1.51 -32.95 34.73
CA PHE A 41 0.25 -32.81 35.47
C PHE A 41 0.24 -33.58 36.78
N GLU A 42 0.79 -34.80 36.81
CA GLU A 42 0.83 -35.60 38.04
C GLU A 42 1.82 -35.02 39.05
N HIS A 43 2.95 -34.49 38.57
CA HIS A 43 3.92 -33.80 39.42
C HIS A 43 3.33 -32.51 40.02
N ILE A 44 2.63 -31.72 39.22
CA ILE A 44 1.93 -30.51 39.68
C ILE A 44 0.83 -30.88 40.69
N TYR A 45 0.05 -31.93 40.43
CA TYR A 45 -1.01 -32.39 41.33
C TYR A 45 -0.46 -32.87 42.68
N ARG A 46 0.62 -33.66 42.68
CA ARG A 46 1.28 -34.09 43.92
C ARG A 46 1.90 -32.92 44.69
N PHE A 47 2.50 -31.96 43.98
CA PHE A 47 3.01 -30.73 44.59
C PHE A 47 1.91 -29.89 45.22
N SER A 48 0.79 -29.70 44.50
CA SER A 48 -0.40 -28.98 44.97
C SER A 48 -0.95 -29.58 46.26
N ARG A 49 -1.07 -30.91 46.32
CA ARG A 49 -1.57 -31.62 47.50
C ARG A 49 -0.63 -31.53 48.71
N THR A 50 0.68 -31.37 48.49
CA THR A 50 1.66 -31.24 49.57
C THR A 50 1.66 -29.81 50.16
N HIS A 51 1.14 -28.83 49.42
CA HIS A 51 1.06 -27.42 49.80
C HIS A 51 -0.40 -26.95 49.93
N GLU A 52 -1.27 -27.82 50.48
CA GLU A 52 -2.71 -27.59 50.64
C GLU A 52 -3.06 -26.27 51.36
N ALA A 53 -2.16 -25.77 52.24
CA ALA A 53 -2.31 -24.49 52.93
C ALA A 53 -2.30 -23.25 52.00
N TYR A 54 -1.89 -23.39 50.73
CA TYR A 54 -1.79 -22.29 49.76
C TYR A 54 -2.92 -22.27 48.72
N GLU A 55 -3.93 -23.15 48.79
CA GLU A 55 -5.10 -23.19 47.89
C GLU A 55 -4.72 -23.05 46.39
N LEU A 56 -3.72 -23.81 45.95
CA LEU A 56 -3.12 -23.69 44.61
C LEU A 56 -4.09 -24.02 43.47
N ASP A 57 -5.15 -24.78 43.73
CA ASP A 57 -6.22 -25.06 42.78
C ASP A 57 -7.06 -23.82 42.43
N GLU A 58 -7.25 -22.90 43.38
CA GLU A 58 -7.89 -21.61 43.12
C GLU A 58 -7.02 -20.75 42.18
N VAL A 59 -5.71 -20.68 42.42
CA VAL A 59 -4.77 -19.93 41.58
C VAL A 59 -4.77 -20.42 40.13
N LEU A 60 -4.81 -21.75 39.93
CA LEU A 60 -4.88 -22.34 38.59
C LEU A 60 -6.17 -21.96 37.86
N SER A 61 -7.31 -21.97 38.57
CA SER A 61 -8.59 -21.57 37.99
C SER A 61 -8.59 -20.08 37.60
N ILE A 62 -8.05 -19.20 38.45
CA ILE A 62 -7.91 -17.76 38.18
C ILE A 62 -7.05 -17.53 36.94
N PHE A 63 -5.92 -18.26 36.81
CA PHE A 63 -5.06 -18.15 35.64
C PHE A 63 -5.78 -18.57 34.35
N ILE A 64 -6.54 -19.67 34.39
CA ILE A 64 -7.36 -20.12 33.25
C ILE A 64 -8.38 -19.04 32.87
N PHE A 65 -9.16 -18.55 33.82
CA PHE A 65 -10.16 -17.49 33.57
C PHE A 65 -9.52 -16.20 33.03
N LEU A 66 -8.34 -15.83 33.51
CA LEU A 66 -7.60 -14.66 33.05
C LEU A 66 -7.16 -14.82 31.59
N VAL A 67 -6.64 -16.00 31.21
CA VAL A 67 -6.25 -16.30 29.82
C VAL A 67 -7.45 -16.29 28.88
N PHE A 68 -8.59 -16.87 29.30
CA PHE A 68 -9.82 -16.86 28.51
C PHE A 68 -10.37 -15.43 28.34
N SER A 69 -10.41 -14.65 29.42
CA SER A 69 -10.83 -13.25 29.41
C SER A 69 -9.95 -12.38 28.51
N MET A 70 -8.61 -12.54 28.60
CA MET A 70 -7.64 -11.82 27.77
C MET A 70 -7.74 -12.20 26.29
N SER A 71 -7.93 -13.49 26.00
CA SER A 71 -8.15 -13.97 24.62
C SER A 71 -9.42 -13.40 24.02
N PHE A 72 -10.52 -13.42 24.79
CA PHE A 72 -11.79 -12.83 24.37
C PHE A 72 -11.66 -11.32 24.12
N PHE A 73 -11.05 -10.58 25.04
CA PHE A 73 -10.79 -9.15 24.89
C PHE A 73 -9.91 -8.85 23.66
N ALA A 74 -8.87 -9.64 23.42
CA ALA A 74 -8.01 -9.50 22.24
C ALA A 74 -8.78 -9.72 20.93
N ILE A 75 -9.65 -10.74 20.88
CA ILE A 75 -10.51 -11.01 19.71
C ILE A 75 -11.50 -9.86 19.49
N CYS A 76 -12.19 -9.40 20.53
CA CYS A 76 -13.12 -8.27 20.44
C CYS A 76 -12.42 -7.00 19.95
N ARG A 77 -11.24 -6.70 20.50
CA ARG A 77 -10.44 -5.54 20.12
C ARG A 77 -9.89 -5.66 18.69
N TRP A 78 -9.49 -6.86 18.29
CA TRP A 78 -9.06 -7.14 16.92
C TRP A 78 -10.17 -6.88 15.90
N MET A 79 -11.41 -7.27 16.22
CA MET A 79 -12.57 -6.99 15.36
C MET A 79 -12.80 -5.48 15.17
N GLU A 80 -12.62 -4.67 16.21
CA GLU A 80 -12.78 -3.21 16.12
C GLU A 80 -11.73 -2.57 15.20
N VAL A 81 -10.46 -2.93 15.38
CA VAL A 81 -9.35 -2.40 14.55
C VAL A 81 -9.58 -2.69 13.06
N ASN A 82 -10.10 -3.87 12.75
CA ASN A 82 -10.33 -4.26 11.36
C ASN A 82 -11.48 -3.46 10.70
N ARG A 83 -12.42 -2.93 11.49
CA ARG A 83 -13.49 -2.04 11.00
C ARG A 83 -12.91 -0.70 10.55
N THR A 84 -12.12 -0.05 11.41
CA THR A 84 -11.47 1.23 11.09
C THR A 84 -10.56 1.12 9.87
N LEU A 85 -9.88 -0.02 9.73
CA LEU A 85 -9.02 -0.28 8.58
C LEU A 85 -9.82 -0.28 7.26
N GLY A 86 -11.00 -0.91 7.24
CA GLY A 86 -11.89 -0.92 6.07
C GLY A 86 -12.36 0.48 5.67
N GLU A 87 -12.71 1.32 6.64
CA GLU A 87 -13.11 2.71 6.41
C GLU A 87 -11.96 3.55 5.85
N LEU A 88 -10.75 3.39 6.40
CA LEU A 88 -9.56 4.10 5.94
C LEU A 88 -9.21 3.73 4.50
N ILE A 89 -9.28 2.44 4.14
CA ILE A 89 -9.05 1.98 2.77
C ILE A 89 -10.06 2.59 1.80
N LYS A 90 -11.34 2.66 2.20
CA LYS A 90 -12.38 3.31 1.37
C LYS A 90 -12.09 4.79 1.16
N LYS A 91 -11.69 5.50 2.22
CA LYS A 91 -11.32 6.91 2.15
C LYS A 91 -10.11 7.15 1.26
N HIS A 92 -9.11 6.28 1.33
CA HIS A 92 -7.97 6.34 0.42
C HIS A 92 -8.39 6.21 -1.04
N GLY A 93 -9.24 5.22 -1.35
CA GLY A 93 -9.74 5.02 -2.72
C GLY A 93 -10.63 6.16 -3.22
N GLU A 94 -11.41 6.80 -2.34
CA GLU A 94 -12.17 8.03 -2.67
C GLU A 94 -11.22 9.18 -3.00
N LEU A 95 -10.17 9.39 -2.20
CA LEU A 95 -9.15 10.41 -2.44
C LEU A 95 -8.44 10.17 -3.78
N GLU A 96 -7.99 8.94 -4.06
CA GLU A 96 -7.29 8.60 -5.30
C GLU A 96 -8.16 8.86 -6.54
N LYS A 97 -9.45 8.54 -6.48
CA LYS A 97 -10.39 8.84 -7.57
C LYS A 97 -10.54 10.34 -7.80
N ALA A 98 -10.73 11.12 -6.74
CA ALA A 98 -10.82 12.57 -6.84
C ALA A 98 -9.52 13.18 -7.40
N PHE A 99 -8.36 12.67 -6.96
CA PHE A 99 -7.07 13.06 -7.53
C PHE A 99 -6.95 12.71 -9.02
N ALA A 100 -7.41 11.53 -9.43
CA ALA A 100 -7.41 11.13 -10.84
C ALA A 100 -8.31 12.01 -11.70
N GLU A 101 -9.49 12.38 -11.19
CA GLU A 101 -10.43 13.30 -11.86
C GLU A 101 -9.83 14.71 -11.99
N ILE A 102 -9.22 15.24 -10.93
CA ILE A 102 -8.48 16.50 -10.98
C ILE A 102 -7.33 16.42 -11.99
N LYS A 103 -6.58 15.33 -12.04
CA LYS A 103 -5.48 15.14 -12.99
C LYS A 103 -5.95 15.10 -14.44
N GLN A 104 -7.12 14.51 -14.70
CA GLN A 104 -7.75 14.55 -16.03
C GLN A 104 -8.22 15.96 -16.39
N LEU A 105 -8.86 16.67 -15.47
CA LEU A 105 -9.31 18.05 -15.67
C LEU A 105 -8.14 19.04 -15.86
N ARG A 106 -7.03 18.83 -15.14
CA ARG A 106 -5.75 19.56 -15.33
C ARG A 106 -5.00 19.16 -16.59
N GLY A 107 -5.42 18.12 -17.31
CA GLY A 107 -4.79 17.68 -18.56
C GLY A 107 -5.22 18.47 -19.80
N ILE A 108 -6.26 19.32 -19.68
CA ILE A 108 -6.73 20.15 -20.79
C ILE A 108 -6.00 21.49 -20.74
N ILE A 109 -4.98 21.64 -21.58
CA ILE A 109 -4.29 22.91 -21.78
C ILE A 109 -5.09 23.72 -22.82
N PRO A 110 -5.71 24.86 -22.44
CA PRO A 110 -6.47 25.69 -23.38
C PRO A 110 -5.50 26.37 -24.38
N ILE A 111 -5.61 25.99 -25.64
CA ILE A 111 -4.78 26.51 -26.74
C ILE A 111 -5.61 27.37 -27.70
N CYS A 112 -5.09 28.51 -28.13
CA CYS A 112 -5.75 29.35 -29.13
C CYS A 112 -5.79 28.62 -30.48
N SER A 113 -6.96 28.49 -31.07
CA SER A 113 -7.13 27.80 -32.37
C SER A 113 -6.37 28.51 -33.51
N SER A 114 -6.27 29.85 -33.47
CA SER A 114 -5.60 30.65 -34.52
C SER A 114 -4.09 30.76 -34.33
N CYS A 115 -3.61 31.15 -33.15
CA CYS A 115 -2.19 31.47 -32.93
C CYS A 115 -1.42 30.44 -32.09
N LYS A 116 -2.08 29.37 -31.64
CA LYS A 116 -1.48 28.26 -30.86
C LYS A 116 -0.84 28.64 -29.51
N LYS A 117 -1.04 29.86 -29.02
CA LYS A 117 -0.67 30.26 -27.66
C LYS A 117 -1.47 29.49 -26.62
N ILE A 118 -0.88 29.25 -25.46
CA ILE A 118 -1.51 28.61 -24.31
C ILE A 118 -2.02 29.69 -23.36
N ARG A 119 -3.22 29.51 -22.81
CA ARG A 119 -3.76 30.38 -21.75
C ARG A 119 -3.41 29.81 -20.38
N ASP A 120 -2.86 30.64 -19.50
CA ASP A 120 -2.58 30.27 -18.10
C ASP A 120 -3.81 30.46 -17.18
N ASP A 121 -3.64 30.12 -15.90
CA ASP A 121 -4.68 30.25 -14.87
C ASP A 121 -5.03 31.72 -14.55
N GLU A 122 -4.12 32.67 -14.82
CA GLU A 122 -4.32 34.12 -14.64
C GLU A 122 -5.03 34.76 -15.85
N GLY A 123 -5.10 34.04 -16.98
CA GLY A 123 -5.77 34.44 -18.21
C GLY A 123 -4.87 35.08 -19.26
N TYR A 124 -3.56 35.08 -19.07
CA TYR A 124 -2.57 35.54 -20.04
C TYR A 124 -2.25 34.47 -21.09
N TRP A 125 -1.78 34.91 -22.25
CA TRP A 125 -1.47 34.05 -23.39
C TRP A 125 0.04 33.97 -23.62
N HIS A 126 0.59 32.78 -23.41
CA HIS A 126 2.02 32.50 -23.54
C HIS A 126 2.33 31.66 -24.77
N MET A 127 3.57 31.75 -25.26
CA MET A 127 4.08 30.81 -26.27
C MET A 127 4.14 29.40 -25.66
N VAL A 128 4.01 28.38 -26.50
CA VAL A 128 3.93 26.98 -26.03
C VAL A 128 5.22 26.58 -25.31
N GLU A 129 6.35 26.99 -25.87
CA GLU A 129 7.69 26.71 -25.36
C GLU A 129 7.90 27.33 -23.98
N GLU A 130 7.51 28.60 -23.82
CA GLU A 130 7.58 29.35 -22.56
C GLU A 130 6.70 28.71 -21.49
N TYR A 131 5.45 28.37 -21.84
CA TYR A 131 4.52 27.75 -20.90
C TYR A 131 5.04 26.39 -20.40
N ILE A 132 5.55 25.54 -21.31
CA ILE A 132 6.04 24.20 -20.96
C ILE A 132 7.34 24.28 -20.16
N GLN A 133 8.27 25.18 -20.49
CA GLN A 133 9.49 25.39 -19.69
C GLN A 133 9.19 25.88 -18.28
N ASN A 134 8.18 26.75 -18.10
CA ASN A 134 7.82 27.28 -16.79
C ASN A 134 7.05 26.27 -15.92
N HIS A 135 6.37 25.28 -16.53
CA HIS A 135 5.49 24.33 -15.83
C HIS A 135 6.00 22.87 -15.84
N SER A 136 7.20 22.61 -16.36
CA SER A 136 7.81 21.28 -16.37
C SER A 136 9.34 21.36 -16.46
N ASP A 137 10.04 20.26 -16.16
CA ASP A 137 11.50 20.18 -16.30
C ASP A 137 11.98 20.04 -17.77
N ALA A 138 11.10 20.23 -18.76
CA ALA A 138 11.42 20.06 -20.16
C ALA A 138 12.27 21.21 -20.71
N GLN A 139 13.34 20.89 -21.44
CA GLN A 139 14.17 21.85 -22.16
C GLN A 139 13.95 21.74 -23.68
N PHE A 140 13.85 22.88 -24.37
CA PHE A 140 13.68 22.92 -25.82
C PHE A 140 15.01 23.21 -26.52
N SER A 141 15.36 22.35 -27.48
CA SER A 141 16.41 22.63 -28.46
C SER A 141 15.80 23.09 -29.77
N HIS A 142 16.43 24.06 -30.44
CA HIS A 142 15.97 24.52 -31.75
C HIS A 142 16.57 23.60 -32.84
N GLY A 143 15.71 22.91 -33.58
CA GLY A 143 16.08 22.08 -34.72
C GLY A 143 15.12 22.33 -35.89
N ILE A 144 15.56 22.03 -37.11
CA ILE A 144 14.74 22.14 -38.32
C ILE A 144 14.46 20.74 -38.86
N CYS A 145 13.19 20.39 -39.07
CA CYS A 145 12.85 19.11 -39.67
C CYS A 145 13.19 19.10 -41.17
N PRO A 146 13.36 17.91 -41.80
CA PRO A 146 13.70 17.82 -43.23
C PRO A 146 12.73 18.57 -44.15
N GLU A 147 11.42 18.53 -43.85
CA GLU A 147 10.39 19.22 -44.64
C GLU A 147 10.53 20.75 -44.59
N CYS A 148 10.84 21.30 -43.41
CA CYS A 148 11.06 22.74 -43.25
C CYS A 148 12.40 23.14 -43.87
N PHE A 149 13.42 22.29 -43.77
CA PHE A 149 14.72 22.54 -44.39
C PHE A 149 14.60 22.67 -45.92
N GLU A 150 13.82 21.80 -46.56
CA GLU A 150 13.59 21.85 -48.01
C GLU A 150 12.87 23.13 -48.46
N LYS A 151 11.94 23.64 -47.64
CA LYS A 151 11.21 24.90 -47.94
C LYS A 151 12.07 26.15 -47.74
N VAL A 152 12.89 26.17 -46.69
CA VAL A 152 13.71 27.34 -46.33
C VAL A 152 15.02 27.38 -47.12
N TYR A 153 15.56 26.21 -47.50
CA TYR A 153 16.81 26.08 -48.24
C TYR A 153 16.68 25.19 -49.50
N PRO A 154 15.77 25.53 -50.43
CA PRO A 154 15.56 24.73 -51.64
C PRO A 154 16.82 24.68 -52.53
N GLU A 155 17.66 25.72 -52.49
CA GLU A 155 18.90 25.83 -53.28
C GLU A 155 19.95 24.79 -52.86
N LEU A 156 20.08 24.55 -51.54
CA LEU A 156 21.06 23.60 -50.99
C LEU A 156 20.68 22.14 -51.26
N MET A 157 19.38 21.86 -51.44
CA MET A 157 18.91 20.55 -51.89
C MET A 157 19.24 20.30 -53.37
N LYS A 158 19.17 21.33 -54.23
CA LYS A 158 19.53 21.23 -55.65
C LYS A 158 21.02 20.95 -55.86
N MET A 159 21.90 21.52 -55.04
CA MET A 159 23.35 21.29 -55.11
C MET A 159 23.80 19.89 -54.68
N LYS A 160 22.94 19.10 -54.02
CA LYS A 160 23.29 17.75 -53.52
C LYS A 160 22.95 16.65 -54.53
N ALA A 161 22.30 17.00 -55.64
CA ALA A 161 21.84 16.08 -56.67
C ALA A 161 22.70 16.07 -57.95
N GLU A 162 23.77 16.87 -58.00
CA GLU A 162 24.83 16.86 -59.02
C GLU A 162 26.11 16.19 -58.46
#